data_AF-A0A971LV29-F1
#
_entry.id   AF-A0A971LV29-F1
#
_cell.length_a   1.000
_cell.length_b   1.000
_cell.length_c   1.000
_cell.angle_alpha   90.00
_cell.angle_beta   90.00
_cell.angle_gamma   90.00
#
_symmetry.space_group_name_H-M   'P 1'
#
loop_
_entity.id
_entity.type
_entity.pdbx_description
1 polymer ?
#
loop_
_entity_poly.entity_id
_entity_poly.type
_entity_poly.pdbx_seq_one_letter_code
_entity_poly.pdbx_strand_id
1 'polypeptide(L)'
;MKGLKRFIALSLAFSIFIMPFMVSADGAVETEDMAPIKGPEEETIIPDYIKYQGKIMDIKEKEASFSIWVTDDESDPYSGMVFYITEDTILLKDSTRDFISKDDLEIGMDVSGFYSKDTIMLMTAPPQLGVDVLVVRDSEEAVSVHVSKFNDELISTDNLLKIFPKEDTVIINRYGERIEEEYIKGRDLIVFYTIANLSLPAQTAPGKIIVMEEAEIRVFDGVFIKDKKVKLNNPIYKAETVMLPLRQIAEALGYEVKWDNETKSVELIKGREQFSLTIGSLDYYYKGRVLKLDTAPELKDSRTFAPSAFFEKVLGLDVRVMEDGVISIKE
;
A
#
# COMPACT_ATOMS: atom_id res chain seq x y z
N MET A 1 -65.80 32.86 -7.01
CA MET A 1 -65.07 31.57 -6.97
C MET A 1 -65.89 30.49 -7.67
N LYS A 2 -65.44 30.02 -8.83
CA LYS A 2 -65.63 28.68 -9.43
C LYS A 2 -65.10 28.73 -10.87
N GLY A 3 -63.84 28.33 -11.04
CA GLY A 3 -63.22 28.15 -12.35
C GLY A 3 -63.15 26.67 -12.68
N LEU A 4 -63.68 26.28 -13.86
CA LEU A 4 -63.34 25.02 -14.51
C LEU A 4 -63.69 25.08 -16.00
N LYS A 5 -62.67 24.82 -16.84
CA LYS A 5 -62.62 23.94 -18.03
C LYS A 5 -62.04 24.56 -19.33
N ARG A 6 -61.10 23.75 -19.86
CA ARG A 6 -60.66 23.52 -21.27
C ARG A 6 -59.67 24.54 -21.87
N PHE A 7 -58.42 24.17 -22.21
CA PHE A 7 -57.87 23.30 -23.27
C PHE A 7 -57.96 23.88 -24.70
N ILE A 8 -56.77 24.03 -25.32
CA ILE A 8 -56.39 23.85 -26.75
C ILE A 8 -55.92 25.08 -27.57
N ALA A 9 -54.66 24.91 -28.05
CA ALA A 9 -54.00 25.29 -29.31
C ALA A 9 -53.63 26.75 -29.67
N LEU A 10 -52.34 26.94 -29.97
CA LEU A 10 -51.82 27.47 -31.26
C LEU A 10 -50.30 27.16 -31.32
N SER A 11 -49.85 26.13 -32.03
CA SER A 11 -49.32 26.15 -33.41
C SER A 11 -48.01 26.93 -33.59
N LEU A 12 -46.90 26.22 -33.83
CA LEU A 12 -45.99 26.57 -34.94
C LEU A 12 -45.16 25.35 -35.36
N ALA A 13 -45.58 24.70 -36.46
CA ALA A 13 -44.71 23.88 -37.30
C ALA A 13 -44.31 24.75 -38.49
N PHE A 14 -43.01 24.88 -38.77
CA PHE A 14 -42.54 25.49 -40.01
C PHE A 14 -41.51 24.55 -40.65
N SER A 15 -42.02 23.69 -41.52
CA SER A 15 -41.25 22.93 -42.50
C SER A 15 -40.84 23.88 -43.63
N ILE A 16 -39.54 24.08 -43.82
CA ILE A 16 -39.01 24.78 -45.01
C ILE A 16 -38.45 23.72 -45.96
N PHE A 17 -39.19 23.47 -47.04
CA PHE A 17 -38.72 22.82 -48.25
C PHE A 17 -37.87 23.83 -49.03
N ILE A 18 -36.61 23.52 -49.33
CA ILE A 18 -35.80 24.24 -50.33
C ILE A 18 -35.37 23.22 -51.38
N MET A 19 -35.86 23.42 -52.61
CA MET A 19 -35.36 22.73 -53.80
C MET A 19 -33.96 23.24 -54.16
N PRO A 20 -33.08 22.41 -54.77
CA PRO A 20 -31.78 22.87 -55.21
C PRO A 20 -31.90 23.65 -56.53
N PHE A 21 -31.50 24.92 -56.51
CA PHE A 21 -31.10 25.62 -57.73
C PHE A 21 -29.65 25.23 -58.04
N MET A 22 -29.43 24.64 -59.22
CA MET A 22 -28.11 24.40 -59.74
C MET A 22 -27.56 25.72 -60.31
N VAL A 23 -26.61 26.33 -59.61
CA VAL A 23 -25.80 27.45 -60.12
C VAL A 23 -24.40 26.93 -60.32
N SER A 24 -23.97 26.87 -61.58
CA SER A 24 -22.56 26.70 -61.95
C SER A 24 -21.92 28.08 -61.97
N ALA A 25 -20.96 28.34 -61.09
CA ALA A 25 -20.10 29.50 -61.15
C ALA A 25 -18.66 29.06 -60.88
N ASP A 26 -17.89 29.12 -61.96
CA ASP A 26 -16.44 29.04 -62.03
C ASP A 26 -15.84 30.17 -61.16
N GLY A 27 -14.98 29.82 -60.21
CA GLY A 27 -14.39 30.76 -59.25
C GLY A 27 -13.82 30.05 -58.03
N ALA A 28 -12.52 29.79 -58.04
CA ALA A 28 -11.80 29.22 -56.90
C ALA A 28 -11.90 30.16 -55.68
N VAL A 29 -12.54 29.67 -54.62
CA VAL A 29 -12.39 30.20 -53.26
C VAL A 29 -11.46 29.20 -52.56
N GLU A 30 -10.25 29.63 -52.25
CA GLU A 30 -9.36 28.89 -51.37
C GLU A 30 -10.06 28.77 -50.01
N THR A 31 -10.50 27.55 -49.68
CA THR A 31 -10.89 27.21 -48.33
C THR A 31 -9.61 27.19 -47.49
N GLU A 32 -9.40 28.22 -46.66
CA GLU A 32 -8.49 28.02 -45.53
C GLU A 32 -9.04 26.85 -44.73
N ASP A 33 -8.27 25.77 -44.68
CA ASP A 33 -8.55 24.62 -43.83
C ASP A 33 -8.69 25.12 -42.40
N MET A 34 -9.94 25.24 -41.92
CA MET A 34 -10.20 25.44 -40.50
C MET A 34 -9.66 24.21 -39.78
N ALA A 35 -8.48 24.36 -39.17
CA ALA A 35 -7.94 23.35 -38.28
C ALA A 35 -9.03 23.00 -37.25
N PRO A 36 -9.35 21.71 -37.05
CA PRO A 36 -10.35 21.33 -36.06
C PRO A 36 -9.90 21.89 -34.71
N ILE A 37 -10.80 22.59 -34.02
CA ILE A 37 -10.60 23.01 -32.64
C ILE A 37 -10.41 21.72 -31.84
N LYS A 38 -9.16 21.40 -31.49
CA LYS A 38 -8.86 20.34 -30.53
C LYS A 38 -9.47 20.81 -29.21
N GLY A 39 -10.56 20.17 -28.79
CA GLY A 39 -11.12 20.39 -27.46
C GLY A 39 -10.04 20.17 -26.39
N PRO A 40 -10.23 20.67 -25.15
CA PRO A 40 -9.30 20.34 -24.08
C PRO A 40 -9.14 18.81 -24.03
N GLU A 41 -7.91 18.33 -24.17
CA GLU A 41 -7.61 16.93 -23.93
C GLU A 41 -7.98 16.66 -22.48
N GLU A 42 -9.11 15.97 -22.24
CA GLU A 42 -9.42 15.44 -20.93
C GLU A 42 -8.38 14.36 -20.64
N GLU A 43 -7.37 14.70 -19.83
CA GLU A 43 -6.46 13.72 -19.26
C GLU A 43 -7.30 12.66 -18.53
N THR A 44 -7.33 11.45 -19.09
CA THR A 44 -8.06 10.35 -18.50
C THR A 44 -7.25 9.87 -17.30
N ILE A 45 -7.68 10.23 -16.09
CA ILE A 45 -7.04 9.76 -14.86
C ILE A 45 -7.36 8.26 -14.72
N ILE A 46 -6.36 7.41 -14.98
CA ILE A 46 -6.48 5.97 -14.78
C ILE A 46 -6.20 5.69 -13.29
N PRO A 47 -7.16 5.09 -12.55
CA PRO A 47 -6.94 4.80 -11.14
C PRO A 47 -5.80 3.80 -10.96
N ASP A 48 -5.01 3.97 -9.90
CA ASP A 48 -3.89 3.07 -9.60
C ASP A 48 -4.36 1.66 -9.25
N TYR A 49 -5.53 1.55 -8.64
CA TYR A 49 -6.18 0.28 -8.32
C TYR A 49 -7.52 0.18 -9.02
N ILE A 50 -7.77 -1.00 -9.60
CA ILE A 50 -9.02 -1.34 -10.25
C ILE A 50 -9.81 -2.24 -9.31
N LYS A 51 -11.10 -1.94 -9.18
CA LYS A 51 -12.04 -2.67 -8.33
C LYS A 51 -12.91 -3.60 -9.17
N TYR A 52 -12.99 -4.86 -8.78
CA TYR A 52 -13.96 -5.83 -9.30
C TYR A 52 -14.79 -6.41 -8.15
N GLN A 53 -16.10 -6.54 -8.34
CA GLN A 53 -17.03 -7.00 -7.31
C GLN A 53 -17.82 -8.18 -7.83
N GLY A 54 -18.11 -9.14 -6.96
CA GLY A 54 -18.91 -10.30 -7.32
C GLY A 54 -19.02 -11.30 -6.18
N LYS A 55 -19.59 -12.46 -6.47
CA LYS A 55 -19.77 -13.58 -5.55
C LYS A 55 -18.70 -14.65 -5.79
N ILE A 56 -18.16 -15.24 -4.72
CA ILE A 56 -17.27 -16.40 -4.81
C ILE A 56 -18.09 -17.62 -5.24
N MET A 57 -17.76 -18.19 -6.40
CA MET A 57 -18.46 -19.36 -6.96
C MET A 57 -17.65 -20.65 -6.90
N ASP A 58 -16.34 -20.56 -6.79
CA ASP A 58 -15.44 -21.72 -6.68
C ASP A 58 -14.18 -21.35 -5.89
N ILE A 59 -13.66 -22.31 -5.12
CA ILE A 59 -12.41 -22.19 -4.36
C ILE A 59 -11.54 -23.40 -4.69
N LYS A 60 -10.32 -23.14 -5.16
CA LYS A 60 -9.34 -24.18 -5.50
C LYS A 60 -8.10 -24.03 -4.63
N GLU A 61 -7.86 -25.04 -3.82
CA GLU A 61 -6.62 -25.19 -3.06
C GLU A 61 -5.79 -26.35 -3.62
N LYS A 62 -4.53 -26.06 -3.94
CA LYS A 62 -3.49 -27.02 -4.30
C LYS A 62 -2.26 -26.73 -3.46
N GLU A 63 -1.33 -27.68 -3.36
CA GLU A 63 -0.11 -27.55 -2.53
C GLU A 63 0.67 -26.23 -2.72
N ALA A 64 0.60 -25.61 -3.91
CA ALA A 64 1.33 -24.39 -4.24
C ALA A 64 0.45 -23.19 -4.62
N SER A 65 -0.88 -23.30 -4.54
CA SER A 65 -1.77 -22.21 -4.99
C SER A 65 -3.13 -22.25 -4.31
N PHE A 66 -3.62 -21.09 -3.90
CA PHE A 66 -5.01 -20.88 -3.50
C PHE A 66 -5.65 -19.87 -4.47
N SER A 67 -6.80 -20.22 -5.03
CA SER A 67 -7.54 -19.29 -5.89
C SER A 67 -9.05 -19.36 -5.69
N ILE A 68 -9.70 -18.23 -5.98
CA ILE A 68 -11.15 -18.08 -5.94
C ILE A 68 -11.64 -17.59 -7.30
N TRP A 69 -12.77 -18.11 -7.77
CA TRP A 69 -13.48 -17.56 -8.91
C TRP A 69 -14.59 -16.64 -8.41
N VAL A 70 -14.55 -15.37 -8.81
CA VAL A 70 -15.49 -14.32 -8.43
C VAL A 70 -16.23 -13.86 -9.67
N THR A 71 -17.57 -13.83 -9.62
CA THR A 71 -18.41 -13.38 -10.75
C THR A 71 -19.50 -12.41 -10.30
N ASP A 72 -19.79 -11.42 -11.13
CA ASP A 72 -20.94 -10.51 -11.05
C ASP A 72 -22.17 -11.03 -11.79
N ASP A 73 -22.00 -12.10 -12.60
CA ASP A 73 -23.07 -12.82 -13.27
C ASP A 73 -22.96 -14.32 -12.97
N GLU A 74 -23.80 -14.80 -12.04
CA GLU A 74 -23.85 -16.22 -11.64
C GLU A 74 -24.38 -17.13 -12.76
N SER A 75 -25.02 -16.57 -13.79
CA SER A 75 -25.61 -17.34 -14.90
C SER A 75 -24.63 -17.63 -16.04
N ASP A 76 -23.54 -16.87 -16.13
CA ASP A 76 -22.52 -17.05 -17.16
C ASP A 76 -21.23 -17.68 -16.57
N PRO A 77 -20.89 -18.94 -16.91
CA PRO A 77 -19.70 -19.61 -16.39
C PRO A 77 -18.38 -19.04 -16.93
N TYR A 78 -18.43 -18.14 -17.90
CA TYR A 78 -17.26 -17.43 -18.43
C TYR A 78 -17.14 -16.00 -17.90
N SER A 79 -18.15 -15.51 -17.17
CA SER A 79 -18.09 -14.21 -16.53
C SER A 79 -17.21 -14.24 -15.28
N GLY A 80 -16.66 -13.08 -14.95
CA GLY A 80 -15.87 -12.87 -13.76
C GLY A 80 -14.37 -13.07 -13.90
N MET A 81 -13.72 -13.21 -12.74
CA MET A 81 -12.26 -13.23 -12.60
C MET A 81 -11.84 -14.32 -11.64
N VAL A 82 -10.71 -14.96 -11.92
CA VAL A 82 -10.03 -15.84 -10.97
C VAL A 82 -8.97 -15.04 -10.25
N PHE A 83 -9.14 -14.88 -8.94
CA PHE A 83 -8.13 -14.27 -8.07
C PHE A 83 -7.25 -15.35 -7.45
N TYR A 84 -5.95 -15.24 -7.67
CA TYR A 84 -4.95 -15.96 -6.88
C TYR A 84 -4.69 -15.19 -5.59
N ILE A 85 -4.86 -15.88 -4.46
CA ILE A 85 -4.58 -15.35 -3.14
C ILE A 85 -3.18 -15.83 -2.76
N THR A 86 -2.28 -14.88 -2.51
CA THR A 86 -0.91 -15.14 -2.08
C THR A 86 -0.74 -14.71 -0.63
N GLU A 87 0.43 -14.98 -0.04
CA GLU A 87 0.80 -14.48 1.29
C GLU A 87 0.83 -12.93 1.36
N ASP A 88 0.98 -12.28 0.20
CA ASP A 88 0.99 -10.82 0.11
C ASP A 88 -0.42 -10.22 -0.05
N THR A 89 -1.45 -11.02 -0.32
CA THR A 89 -2.82 -10.55 -0.46
C THR A 89 -3.38 -10.13 0.90
N ILE A 90 -3.88 -8.90 0.99
CA ILE A 90 -4.54 -8.39 2.19
C ILE A 90 -6.02 -8.82 2.16
N LEU A 91 -6.43 -9.68 3.10
CA LEU A 91 -7.80 -10.14 3.25
C LEU A 91 -8.50 -9.43 4.41
N LEU A 92 -9.68 -8.86 4.15
CA LEU A 92 -10.42 -8.03 5.12
C LEU A 92 -11.92 -8.35 5.10
N LYS A 93 -12.62 -8.03 6.20
CA LYS A 93 -14.09 -7.93 6.26
C LYS A 93 -14.53 -6.48 6.34
N ASP A 94 -15.59 -6.08 5.65
CA ASP A 94 -16.09 -4.71 5.72
C ASP A 94 -16.90 -4.40 7.00
N SER A 95 -17.59 -5.39 7.57
CA SER A 95 -18.37 -5.24 8.80
C SER A 95 -17.50 -4.91 10.01
N THR A 96 -16.44 -5.69 10.23
CA THR A 96 -15.51 -5.52 11.37
C THR A 96 -14.32 -4.64 11.00
N ARG A 97 -14.01 -4.52 9.71
CA ARG A 97 -12.79 -3.88 9.17
C ARG A 97 -11.52 -4.63 9.56
N ASP A 98 -11.62 -5.87 10.03
CA ASP A 98 -10.49 -6.66 10.52
C ASP A 98 -9.89 -7.55 9.45
N PHE A 99 -8.62 -7.93 9.66
CA PHE A 99 -7.94 -8.92 8.84
C PHE A 99 -8.55 -10.30 9.05
N ILE A 100 -8.65 -11.04 7.96
CA ILE A 100 -9.07 -12.45 7.97
C ILE A 100 -8.00 -13.30 7.28
N SER A 101 -8.16 -14.61 7.35
CA SER A 101 -7.31 -15.57 6.66
C SER A 101 -8.04 -16.15 5.43
N LYS A 102 -7.29 -16.84 4.56
CA LYS A 102 -7.89 -17.56 3.42
C LYS A 102 -8.87 -18.65 3.87
N ASP A 103 -8.72 -19.18 5.08
CA ASP A 103 -9.57 -20.23 5.65
C ASP A 103 -10.96 -19.69 6.03
N ASP A 104 -11.10 -18.36 6.13
CA ASP A 104 -12.37 -17.68 6.39
C ASP A 104 -13.18 -17.42 5.11
N LEU A 105 -12.66 -17.77 3.93
CA LEU A 105 -13.34 -17.58 2.64
C LEU A 105 -14.22 -18.78 2.31
N GLU A 106 -15.49 -18.52 2.02
CA GLU A 106 -16.46 -19.55 1.66
C GLU A 106 -17.17 -19.24 0.33
N ILE A 107 -17.61 -20.29 -0.35
CA ILE A 107 -18.44 -20.18 -1.55
C ILE A 107 -19.75 -19.47 -1.18
N GLY A 108 -20.14 -18.50 -2.01
CA GLY A 108 -21.35 -17.70 -1.85
C GLY A 108 -21.14 -16.33 -1.23
N MET A 109 -19.96 -16.05 -0.65
CA MET A 109 -19.61 -14.75 -0.10
C MET A 109 -19.51 -13.68 -1.19
N ASP A 110 -20.04 -12.49 -0.91
CA ASP A 110 -19.85 -11.30 -1.74
C ASP A 110 -18.50 -10.65 -1.40
N VAL A 111 -17.72 -10.32 -2.43
CA VAL A 111 -16.37 -9.78 -2.27
C VAL A 111 -16.11 -8.58 -3.18
N SER A 112 -15.11 -7.77 -2.82
CA SER A 112 -14.48 -6.78 -3.68
C SER A 112 -12.99 -7.06 -3.76
N GLY A 113 -12.52 -7.41 -4.95
CA GLY A 113 -11.09 -7.50 -5.26
C GLY A 113 -10.58 -6.15 -5.76
N PHE A 114 -9.42 -5.74 -5.26
CA PHE A 114 -8.68 -4.58 -5.73
C PHE A 114 -7.31 -5.06 -6.20
N TYR A 115 -6.94 -4.67 -7.41
CA TYR A 115 -5.66 -5.01 -8.01
C TYR A 115 -5.07 -3.81 -8.73
N SER A 116 -3.75 -3.67 -8.70
CA SER A 116 -3.04 -2.60 -9.38
C SER A 116 -3.33 -2.60 -10.89
N LYS A 117 -3.38 -1.42 -11.51
CA LYS A 117 -3.47 -1.28 -12.98
C LYS A 117 -2.32 -1.96 -13.73
N ASP A 118 -1.17 -2.14 -13.06
CA ASP A 118 0.03 -2.78 -13.62
C ASP A 118 0.04 -4.30 -13.38
N THR A 119 -1.03 -4.86 -12.80
CA THR A 119 -1.16 -6.30 -12.54
C THR A 119 -1.12 -7.09 -13.84
N ILE A 120 -0.24 -8.09 -13.90
CA ILE A 120 -0.17 -9.01 -15.02
C ILE A 120 -1.38 -9.95 -14.97
N MET A 121 -2.16 -9.98 -16.06
CA MET A 121 -3.34 -10.83 -16.18
C MET A 121 -3.16 -11.92 -17.25
N LEU A 122 -3.61 -13.14 -16.94
CA LEU A 122 -3.78 -14.20 -17.93
C LEU A 122 -5.14 -14.07 -18.59
N MET A 123 -5.17 -13.78 -19.90
CA MET A 123 -6.40 -13.51 -20.66
C MET A 123 -7.21 -14.76 -21.04
N THR A 124 -6.97 -15.90 -20.39
CA THR A 124 -7.85 -17.08 -20.58
C THR A 124 -9.15 -16.79 -19.88
N ALA A 125 -10.31 -17.03 -20.49
CA ALA A 125 -11.60 -16.77 -19.86
C ALA A 125 -11.95 -17.84 -18.79
N PRO A 126 -12.41 -17.47 -17.59
CA PRO A 126 -12.40 -16.11 -17.03
C PRO A 126 -10.97 -15.61 -16.71
N PRO A 127 -10.64 -14.32 -16.96
CA PRO A 127 -9.31 -13.76 -16.72
C PRO A 127 -8.77 -14.09 -15.34
N GLN A 128 -7.45 -14.31 -15.24
CA GLN A 128 -6.82 -14.73 -13.99
C GLN A 128 -5.68 -13.78 -13.60
N LEU A 129 -5.64 -13.40 -12.33
CA LEU A 129 -4.64 -12.47 -11.80
C LEU A 129 -4.41 -12.68 -10.30
N GLY A 130 -3.29 -12.16 -9.79
CA GLY A 130 -3.14 -11.94 -8.35
C GLY A 130 -3.98 -10.74 -7.91
N VAL A 131 -4.52 -10.79 -6.70
CA VAL A 131 -5.26 -9.66 -6.11
C VAL A 131 -4.47 -9.09 -4.93
N ASP A 132 -4.42 -7.76 -4.83
CA ASP A 132 -3.66 -7.08 -3.77
C ASP A 132 -4.48 -6.99 -2.49
N VAL A 133 -5.77 -6.66 -2.62
CA VAL A 133 -6.71 -6.56 -1.50
C VAL A 133 -8.02 -7.27 -1.86
N LEU A 134 -8.48 -8.16 -0.98
CA LEU A 134 -9.81 -8.76 -1.07
C LEU A 134 -10.63 -8.39 0.17
N VAL A 135 -11.77 -7.75 -0.04
CA VAL A 135 -12.69 -7.38 1.02
C VAL A 135 -13.96 -8.22 0.92
N VAL A 136 -14.22 -9.03 1.95
CA VAL A 136 -15.50 -9.72 2.15
C VAL A 136 -16.55 -8.70 2.57
N ARG A 137 -17.69 -8.71 1.87
CA ARG A 137 -18.81 -7.79 2.05
C ARG A 137 -19.92 -8.46 2.83
N ASP A 138 -19.84 -8.37 4.15
CA ASP A 138 -20.81 -8.96 5.09
C ASP A 138 -21.49 -7.91 5.99
N SER A 139 -21.14 -6.63 5.82
CA SER A 139 -21.78 -5.51 6.50
C SER A 139 -23.20 -5.26 6.00
N GLU A 140 -24.16 -5.16 6.95
CA GLU A 140 -25.49 -4.62 6.67
C GLU A 140 -25.47 -3.09 6.45
N GLU A 141 -24.43 -2.41 6.96
CA GLU A 141 -24.20 -0.99 6.73
C GLU A 141 -23.47 -0.75 5.41
N ALA A 142 -23.74 0.39 4.76
CA ALA A 142 -23.05 0.81 3.55
C ALA A 142 -21.62 1.28 3.86
N VAL A 143 -20.71 0.32 4.07
CA VAL A 143 -19.28 0.59 4.24
C VAL A 143 -18.64 0.74 2.85
N SER A 144 -17.97 1.87 2.65
CA SER A 144 -17.19 2.15 1.46
C SER A 144 -15.72 1.85 1.72
N VAL A 145 -15.09 1.19 0.75
CA VAL A 145 -13.66 0.91 0.74
C VAL A 145 -13.06 1.52 -0.50
N HIS A 146 -12.09 2.40 -0.31
CA HIS A 146 -11.29 2.99 -1.38
C HIS A 146 -9.84 2.53 -1.24
N VAL A 147 -9.29 1.96 -2.29
CA VAL A 147 -7.89 1.52 -2.35
C VAL A 147 -7.20 2.37 -3.40
N SER A 148 -6.21 3.15 -2.99
CA SER A 148 -5.53 4.09 -3.87
C SER A 148 -4.22 4.56 -3.26
N LYS A 149 -3.36 5.15 -4.07
CA LYS A 149 -2.23 5.93 -3.58
C LYS A 149 -2.71 7.31 -3.13
N PHE A 150 -2.26 7.78 -1.98
CA PHE A 150 -2.59 9.11 -1.46
C PHE A 150 -1.35 10.00 -1.46
N ASN A 151 -1.48 11.23 -1.96
CA ASN A 151 -0.39 12.20 -1.96
C ASN A 151 -0.18 12.83 -0.56
N ASP A 152 0.75 13.78 -0.45
CA ASP A 152 1.08 14.46 0.82
C ASP A 152 -0.08 15.31 1.39
N GLU A 153 -1.06 15.65 0.55
CA GLU A 153 -2.29 16.36 0.93
C GLU A 153 -3.46 15.41 1.24
N LEU A 154 -3.18 14.09 1.27
CA LEU A 154 -4.14 13.02 1.49
C LEU A 154 -5.29 13.01 0.47
N ILE A 155 -4.95 13.31 -0.78
CA ILE A 155 -5.82 13.17 -1.95
C ILE A 155 -5.39 11.91 -2.70
N SER A 156 -6.35 11.05 -3.03
CA SER A 156 -6.12 9.87 -3.85
C SER A 156 -5.65 10.27 -5.26
N THR A 157 -4.74 9.50 -5.86
CA THR A 157 -4.18 9.77 -7.19
C THR A 157 -5.22 9.72 -8.31
N ASP A 158 -6.32 8.99 -8.11
CA ASP A 158 -7.49 9.00 -8.97
C ASP A 158 -8.37 10.27 -8.82
N ASN A 159 -8.01 11.16 -7.89
CA ASN A 159 -8.73 12.40 -7.56
C ASN A 159 -10.20 12.18 -7.15
N LEU A 160 -10.54 10.99 -6.64
CA LEU A 160 -11.89 10.64 -6.21
C LEU A 160 -12.12 10.90 -4.71
N LEU A 161 -11.09 10.79 -3.87
CA LEU A 161 -11.23 10.86 -2.43
C LEU A 161 -10.12 11.69 -1.78
N LYS A 162 -10.52 12.61 -0.92
CA LYS A 162 -9.66 13.30 0.04
C LYS A 162 -10.07 12.88 1.45
N ILE A 163 -9.10 12.47 2.25
CA ILE A 163 -9.34 12.02 3.62
C ILE A 163 -8.88 13.05 4.64
N PHE A 164 -9.59 13.10 5.77
CA PHE A 164 -9.26 13.92 6.93
C PHE A 164 -9.32 13.04 8.17
N PRO A 165 -8.23 12.33 8.51
CA PRO A 165 -8.15 11.55 9.73
C PRO A 165 -8.52 12.39 10.96
N LYS A 166 -9.23 11.77 11.91
CA LYS A 166 -9.63 12.36 13.19
C LYS A 166 -9.00 11.56 14.33
N GLU A 167 -9.17 12.06 15.56
CA GLU A 167 -8.67 11.38 16.77
C GLU A 167 -9.19 9.94 16.92
N ASP A 168 -10.36 9.62 16.38
CA ASP A 168 -10.99 8.30 16.40
C ASP A 168 -10.68 7.44 15.16
N THR A 169 -9.95 7.97 14.17
CA THR A 169 -9.52 7.20 13.00
C THR A 169 -8.49 6.15 13.43
N VAL A 170 -8.78 4.88 13.16
CA VAL A 170 -7.82 3.78 13.39
C VAL A 170 -6.84 3.72 12.22
N ILE A 171 -5.57 4.03 12.47
CA ILE A 171 -4.50 3.93 11.47
C ILE A 171 -3.58 2.77 11.83
N ILE A 172 -3.41 1.83 10.91
CA ILE A 172 -2.58 0.64 11.09
C ILE A 172 -1.79 0.31 9.82
N ASN A 173 -0.74 -0.51 9.97
CA ASN A 173 -0.08 -1.15 8.83
C ASN A 173 -0.76 -2.48 8.46
N ARG A 174 -0.26 -3.13 7.40
CA ARG A 174 -0.74 -4.44 6.90
C ARG A 174 -0.63 -5.61 7.90
N TYR A 175 0.09 -5.44 9.01
CA TYR A 175 0.24 -6.46 10.06
C TYR A 175 -0.66 -6.20 11.28
N GLY A 176 -1.45 -5.12 11.28
CA GLY A 176 -2.32 -4.77 12.40
C GLY A 176 -1.70 -3.85 13.45
N GLU A 177 -0.45 -3.41 13.25
CA GLU A 177 0.23 -2.51 14.18
C GLU A 177 -0.26 -1.08 13.97
N ARG A 178 -0.53 -0.36 15.06
CA ARG A 178 -0.88 1.07 14.98
C ARG A 178 0.29 1.86 14.43
N ILE A 179 -0.03 2.89 13.65
CA ILE A 179 0.97 3.85 13.18
C ILE A 179 0.48 5.30 13.28
N GLU A 180 1.40 6.27 13.33
CA GLU A 180 1.04 7.70 13.30
C GLU A 180 0.54 8.19 11.92
N GLU A 181 -0.25 9.26 11.93
CA GLU A 181 -0.85 9.87 10.73
C GLU A 181 0.19 10.35 9.70
N GLU A 182 1.38 10.80 10.13
CA GLU A 182 2.42 11.28 9.22
C GLU A 182 2.88 10.18 8.23
N TYR A 183 2.76 8.89 8.60
CA TYR A 183 3.22 7.77 7.76
C TYR A 183 2.27 7.38 6.64
N ILE A 184 1.07 7.97 6.56
CA ILE A 184 0.10 7.64 5.51
C ILE A 184 0.30 8.48 4.24
N LYS A 185 1.07 9.57 4.32
CA LYS A 185 1.35 10.48 3.20
C LYS A 185 2.22 9.81 2.13
N GLY A 186 1.82 9.93 0.87
CA GLY A 186 2.57 9.37 -0.26
C GLY A 186 2.48 7.86 -0.42
N ARG A 187 1.56 7.20 0.30
CA ARG A 187 1.45 5.73 0.39
C ARG A 187 0.19 5.18 -0.24
N ASP A 188 0.23 3.88 -0.52
CA ASP A 188 -0.94 3.09 -0.91
C ASP A 188 -1.75 2.73 0.33
N LEU A 189 -3.02 3.16 0.34
CA LEU A 189 -3.90 3.05 1.49
C LEU A 189 -5.18 2.28 1.13
N ILE A 190 -5.66 1.49 2.08
CA ILE A 190 -7.03 0.98 2.13
C ILE A 190 -7.80 1.85 3.12
N VAL A 191 -8.80 2.56 2.63
CA VAL A 191 -9.57 3.53 3.41
C VAL A 191 -11.01 3.04 3.58
N PHE A 192 -11.41 2.80 4.83
CA PHE A 192 -12.78 2.47 5.20
C PHE A 192 -13.53 3.71 5.70
N TYR A 193 -14.67 4.01 5.09
CA TYR A 193 -15.53 5.14 5.48
C TYR A 193 -17.00 4.84 5.18
N THR A 194 -17.91 5.52 5.88
CA THR A 194 -19.37 5.35 5.72
C THR A 194 -20.06 6.57 5.12
N ILE A 195 -19.46 7.75 5.28
CA ILE A 195 -20.05 9.03 4.85
C ILE A 195 -18.98 9.88 4.19
N ALA A 196 -19.30 10.49 3.06
CA ALA A 196 -18.47 11.48 2.40
C ALA A 196 -19.35 12.63 1.90
N ASN A 197 -18.77 13.83 1.74
CA ASN A 197 -19.46 14.92 1.06
C ASN A 197 -19.55 14.64 -0.46
N LEU A 198 -20.37 15.41 -1.17
CA LEU A 198 -20.58 15.27 -2.61
C LEU A 198 -19.69 16.21 -3.45
N SER A 199 -18.45 16.49 -3.01
CA SER A 199 -17.48 17.25 -3.82
C SER A 199 -16.65 16.34 -4.73
N LEU A 200 -15.84 16.94 -5.62
CA LEU A 200 -14.80 16.23 -6.38
C LEU A 200 -13.44 16.88 -6.07
N PRO A 201 -12.50 16.17 -5.40
CA PRO A 201 -12.66 14.85 -4.79
C PRO A 201 -13.72 14.87 -3.67
N ALA A 202 -14.34 13.71 -3.41
CA ALA A 202 -15.20 13.53 -2.24
C ALA A 202 -14.36 13.63 -0.98
N GLN A 203 -14.94 14.10 0.12
CA GLN A 203 -14.22 14.34 1.38
C GLN A 203 -14.83 13.54 2.50
N THR A 204 -14.00 12.81 3.24
CA THR A 204 -14.44 11.96 4.35
C THR A 204 -13.48 12.02 5.55
N ALA A 205 -14.02 11.77 6.74
CA ALA A 205 -13.24 11.37 7.90
C ALA A 205 -13.29 9.84 7.99
N PRO A 206 -12.22 9.12 7.65
CA PRO A 206 -12.25 7.68 7.59
C PRO A 206 -12.32 7.06 8.99
N GLY A 207 -12.99 5.92 9.09
CA GLY A 207 -13.05 5.15 10.33
C GLY A 207 -11.81 4.26 10.52
N LYS A 208 -11.22 3.78 9.42
CA LYS A 208 -10.00 2.98 9.45
C LYS A 208 -9.17 3.23 8.19
N ILE A 209 -7.85 3.31 8.37
CA ILE A 209 -6.85 3.40 7.31
C ILE A 209 -5.86 2.26 7.52
N ILE A 210 -5.58 1.52 6.46
CA ILE A 210 -4.55 0.48 6.45
C ILE A 210 -3.52 0.87 5.40
N VAL A 211 -2.25 0.98 5.80
CA VAL A 211 -1.14 1.20 4.85
C VAL A 211 -0.73 -0.13 4.24
N MET A 212 -0.79 -0.24 2.92
CA MET A 212 -0.54 -1.48 2.17
C MET A 212 0.94 -1.80 2.07
N GLU A 213 1.75 -0.78 1.79
CA GLU A 213 3.21 -0.90 1.75
C GLU A 213 3.79 -0.60 3.13
N GLU A 214 4.92 -1.22 3.47
CA GLU A 214 5.62 -0.81 4.68
C GLU A 214 5.96 0.68 4.58
N ALA A 215 5.88 1.38 5.72
CA ALA A 215 6.67 2.59 5.87
C ALA A 215 8.13 2.17 5.67
N GLU A 216 8.63 2.27 4.43
CA GLU A 216 10.05 2.23 4.17
C GLU A 216 10.65 3.27 5.11
N ILE A 217 11.32 2.84 6.18
CA ILE A 217 12.09 3.70 7.05
C ILE A 217 13.26 4.16 6.18
N ARG A 218 13.00 5.17 5.34
CA ARG A 218 13.96 5.73 4.38
C ARG A 218 15.04 6.52 5.10
N VAL A 219 14.76 6.96 6.32
CA VAL A 219 15.66 7.76 7.16
C VAL A 219 15.47 7.32 8.60
N PHE A 220 16.55 6.83 9.23
CA PHE A 220 16.58 6.69 10.68
C PHE A 220 16.99 8.04 11.28
N ASP A 221 16.04 8.75 11.89
CA ASP A 221 16.18 10.17 12.28
C ASP A 221 17.05 10.38 13.55
N GLY A 222 17.43 9.28 14.20
CA GLY A 222 18.43 9.27 15.26
C GLY A 222 18.51 7.97 16.04
N VAL A 223 19.58 7.82 16.82
CA VAL A 223 19.70 6.72 17.80
C VAL A 223 19.82 7.32 19.19
N PHE A 224 19.00 6.84 20.12
CA PHE A 224 19.13 7.12 21.54
C PHE A 224 19.76 5.93 22.22
N ILE A 225 20.94 6.13 22.81
CA ILE A 225 21.63 5.11 23.60
C ILE A 225 21.65 5.58 25.04
N LYS A 226 21.03 4.83 25.97
CA LYS A 226 20.88 5.23 27.38
C LYS A 226 20.27 6.63 27.51
N ASP A 227 19.18 6.86 26.78
CA ASP A 227 18.43 8.13 26.69
C ASP A 227 19.24 9.34 26.17
N LYS A 228 20.45 9.14 25.63
CA LYS A 228 21.25 10.19 24.98
C LYS A 228 21.19 10.04 23.47
N LYS A 229 20.84 11.13 22.78
CA LYS A 229 20.92 11.19 21.32
C LYS A 229 22.37 11.03 20.87
N VAL A 230 22.64 9.99 20.10
CA VAL A 230 23.94 9.72 19.47
C VAL A 230 23.83 10.14 18.02
N LYS A 231 24.68 11.08 17.61
CA LYS A 231 24.82 11.44 16.20
C LYS A 231 25.59 10.31 15.51
N LEU A 232 24.89 9.57 14.65
CA LEU A 232 25.54 8.61 13.79
C LEU A 232 26.21 9.32 12.62
N ASN A 233 27.45 8.93 12.33
CA ASN A 233 28.15 9.33 11.12
C ASN A 233 27.83 8.40 9.93
N ASN A 234 27.03 7.36 10.16
CA ASN A 234 26.69 6.32 9.20
C ASN A 234 25.17 6.11 9.23
N PRO A 235 24.50 6.04 8.06
CA PRO A 235 23.08 5.75 8.01
C PRO A 235 22.84 4.30 8.44
N ILE A 236 21.85 4.11 9.30
CA ILE A 236 21.21 2.81 9.49
C ILE A 236 20.45 2.49 8.20
N TYR A 237 20.34 1.22 7.83
CA TYR A 237 19.49 0.80 6.71
C TYR A 237 18.65 -0.41 7.11
N LYS A 238 17.48 -0.53 6.48
CA LYS A 238 16.65 -1.73 6.56
C LYS A 238 16.98 -2.63 5.36
N ALA A 239 17.36 -3.87 5.64
CA ALA A 239 17.42 -4.97 4.66
C ALA A 239 16.29 -5.95 5.02
N GLU A 240 16.57 -7.25 5.16
CA GLU A 240 15.65 -8.19 5.81
C GLU A 240 15.40 -7.84 7.30
N THR A 241 16.36 -7.14 7.92
CA THR A 241 16.27 -6.62 9.28
C THR A 241 16.95 -5.25 9.37
N VAL A 242 16.80 -4.57 10.50
CA VAL A 242 17.46 -3.28 10.74
C VAL A 242 18.96 -3.52 10.98
N MET A 243 19.79 -2.95 10.10
CA MET A 243 21.24 -3.08 10.14
C MET A 243 21.87 -1.86 10.79
N LEU A 244 22.50 -2.08 11.93
CA LEU A 244 23.01 -1.03 12.79
C LEU A 244 24.54 -0.91 12.70
N PRO A 245 25.11 0.32 12.71
CA PRO A 245 26.55 0.52 12.66
C PRO A 245 27.20 0.05 13.97
N LEU A 246 27.78 -1.15 13.93
CA LEU A 246 28.23 -1.90 15.10
C LEU A 246 29.16 -1.10 16.00
N ARG A 247 30.22 -0.54 15.41
CA ARG A 247 31.28 0.14 16.16
C ARG A 247 30.74 1.34 16.95
N GLN A 248 29.96 2.21 16.31
CA GLN A 248 29.46 3.44 16.96
C GLN A 248 28.54 3.12 18.15
N ILE A 249 27.66 2.13 17.98
CA ILE A 249 26.72 1.74 19.03
C ILE A 249 27.47 1.03 20.17
N ALA A 250 28.38 0.10 19.84
CA ALA A 250 29.17 -0.60 20.84
C ALA A 250 30.06 0.36 21.64
N GLU A 251 30.77 1.28 20.98
CA GLU A 251 31.61 2.30 21.65
C GLU A 251 30.77 3.24 22.53
N ALA A 252 29.59 3.66 22.07
CA ALA A 252 28.68 4.48 22.88
C ALA A 252 28.14 3.74 24.12
N LEU A 253 28.06 2.41 24.06
CA LEU A 253 27.71 1.53 25.18
C LEU A 253 28.92 1.20 26.09
N GLY A 254 30.12 1.66 25.73
CA GLY A 254 31.36 1.50 26.49
C GLY A 254 32.16 0.24 26.15
N TYR A 255 31.94 -0.37 24.99
CA TYR A 255 32.76 -1.47 24.49
C TYR A 255 34.00 -0.95 23.76
N GLU A 256 35.13 -1.62 23.96
CA GLU A 256 36.27 -1.57 23.05
C GLU A 256 35.99 -2.48 21.86
N VAL A 257 36.22 -1.99 20.64
CA VAL A 257 35.94 -2.70 19.39
C VAL A 257 37.23 -2.98 18.65
N LYS A 258 37.59 -4.26 18.50
CA LYS A 258 38.77 -4.70 17.75
C LYS A 258 38.37 -5.37 16.44
N TRP A 259 39.15 -5.13 15.41
CA TRP A 259 38.98 -5.75 14.10
C TRP A 259 40.17 -6.66 13.81
N ASP A 260 39.88 -7.89 13.40
CA ASP A 260 40.86 -8.84 12.89
C ASP A 260 40.68 -8.99 11.38
N ASN A 261 41.69 -8.57 10.63
CA ASN A 261 41.63 -8.57 9.18
C ASN A 261 41.85 -9.96 8.55
N GLU A 262 42.53 -10.87 9.24
CA GLU A 262 42.81 -12.22 8.75
C GLU A 262 41.54 -13.08 8.80
N THR A 263 40.85 -13.03 9.94
CA THR A 263 39.62 -13.79 10.18
C THR A 263 38.35 -13.07 9.78
N LYS A 264 38.45 -11.78 9.40
CA LYS A 264 37.31 -10.89 9.13
C LYS A 264 36.33 -10.86 10.29
N SER A 265 36.85 -10.75 11.51
CA SER A 265 36.05 -10.76 12.73
C SER A 265 36.13 -9.45 13.50
N VAL A 266 35.05 -9.12 14.20
CA VAL A 266 34.99 -8.04 15.17
C VAL A 266 34.89 -8.64 16.57
N GLU A 267 35.69 -8.11 17.47
CA GLU A 267 35.67 -8.44 18.90
C GLU A 267 35.20 -7.22 19.70
N LEU A 268 34.24 -7.42 20.60
CA LEU A 268 33.72 -6.38 21.50
C LEU A 268 34.08 -6.74 22.94
N ILE A 269 34.71 -5.82 23.67
CA ILE A 269 35.21 -6.05 25.03
C ILE A 269 34.69 -4.96 25.97
N LYS A 270 34.06 -5.35 27.08
CA LYS A 270 33.66 -4.44 28.18
C LYS A 270 33.86 -5.14 29.52
N GLY A 271 34.95 -4.78 30.21
CA GLY A 271 35.32 -5.43 31.47
C GLY A 271 35.62 -6.92 31.29
N ARG A 272 34.72 -7.79 31.76
CA ARG A 272 34.82 -9.27 31.60
C ARG A 272 33.93 -9.81 30.48
N GLU A 273 33.14 -8.95 29.84
CA GLU A 273 32.26 -9.33 28.75
C GLU A 273 33.03 -9.27 27.44
N GLN A 274 32.97 -10.36 26.69
CA GLN A 274 33.66 -10.52 25.42
C GLN A 274 32.72 -11.19 24.44
N PHE A 275 32.61 -10.58 23.26
CA PHE A 275 31.76 -11.00 22.16
C PHE A 275 32.59 -11.03 20.89
N SER A 276 32.31 -11.98 20.00
CA SER A 276 32.92 -12.02 18.69
C SER A 276 31.90 -12.36 17.62
N LEU A 277 32.06 -11.75 16.46
CA LEU A 277 31.27 -11.99 15.27
C LEU A 277 32.16 -11.95 14.03
N THR A 278 31.82 -12.74 13.02
CA THR A 278 32.57 -12.83 11.76
C THR A 278 31.70 -12.35 10.61
N ILE A 279 32.26 -11.49 9.75
CA ILE A 279 31.54 -10.96 8.58
C ILE A 279 31.05 -12.13 7.70
N GLY A 280 29.77 -12.11 7.34
CA GLY A 280 29.13 -13.15 6.52
C GLY A 280 28.79 -14.45 7.27
N SER A 281 29.06 -14.54 8.58
CA SER A 281 28.69 -15.69 9.40
C SER A 281 27.38 -15.45 10.13
N LEU A 282 26.52 -16.47 10.17
CA LEU A 282 25.32 -16.50 11.02
C LEU A 282 25.63 -16.87 12.48
N ASP A 283 26.85 -17.35 12.75
CA ASP A 283 27.29 -17.79 14.07
C ASP A 283 27.92 -16.62 14.85
N TYR A 284 27.36 -16.32 16.02
CA TYR A 284 27.80 -15.27 16.94
C TYR A 284 28.30 -15.87 18.25
N TYR A 285 29.43 -15.38 18.74
CA TYR A 285 30.10 -15.92 19.92
C TYR A 285 29.94 -15.01 21.13
N TYR A 286 29.45 -15.57 22.24
CA TYR A 286 29.28 -14.85 23.51
C TYR A 286 29.52 -15.77 24.71
N LYS A 287 30.37 -15.34 25.66
CA LYS A 287 30.66 -16.10 26.90
C LYS A 287 31.00 -17.59 26.64
N GLY A 288 31.71 -17.87 25.54
CA GLY A 288 32.10 -19.23 25.13
C GLY A 288 30.98 -20.08 24.52
N ARG A 289 29.83 -19.50 24.19
CA ARG A 289 28.71 -20.14 23.49
C ARG A 289 28.55 -19.58 22.09
N VAL A 290 27.96 -20.38 21.21
CA VAL A 290 27.56 -19.98 19.86
C VAL A 290 26.06 -19.76 19.84
N LEU A 291 25.62 -18.61 19.33
CA LEU A 291 24.23 -18.31 19.01
C LEU A 291 24.11 -18.10 17.50
N LYS A 292 23.15 -18.77 16.86
CA LYS A 292 22.88 -18.59 15.44
C LYS A 292 21.76 -17.58 15.25
N LEU A 293 21.98 -16.57 14.41
CA LEU A 293 20.97 -15.61 13.99
C LEU A 293 20.62 -15.82 12.51
N ASP A 294 19.53 -15.20 12.06
CA ASP A 294 19.02 -15.37 10.68
C ASP A 294 19.72 -14.42 9.68
N THR A 295 20.40 -13.39 10.17
CA THR A 295 21.13 -12.41 9.35
C THR A 295 22.57 -12.30 9.80
N ALA A 296 23.51 -12.29 8.86
CA ALA A 296 24.94 -12.16 9.12
C ALA A 296 25.35 -10.68 9.29
N PRO A 297 26.46 -10.39 9.98
CA PRO A 297 27.01 -9.05 9.99
C PRO A 297 27.73 -8.78 8.66
N GLU A 298 27.67 -7.53 8.21
CA GLU A 298 28.14 -7.13 6.88
C GLU A 298 29.22 -6.07 6.96
N LEU A 299 30.10 -6.07 5.96
CA LEU A 299 31.05 -4.99 5.73
C LEU A 299 30.56 -4.16 4.54
N LYS A 300 30.08 -2.95 4.81
CA LYS A 300 29.58 -2.02 3.80
C LYS A 300 30.28 -0.67 3.93
N ASP A 301 30.81 -0.15 2.83
CA ASP A 301 31.60 1.11 2.82
C ASP A 301 32.70 1.14 3.89
N SER A 302 33.44 0.04 4.01
CA SER A 302 34.51 -0.18 5.01
C SER A 302 34.04 -0.10 6.48
N ARG A 303 32.75 -0.34 6.73
CA ARG A 303 32.14 -0.27 8.07
C ARG A 303 31.37 -1.55 8.35
N THR A 304 31.49 -2.02 9.59
CA THR A 304 30.75 -3.20 10.04
C THR A 304 29.35 -2.81 10.48
N PHE A 305 28.37 -3.51 9.93
CA PHE A 305 26.97 -3.48 10.34
C PHE A 305 26.58 -4.82 10.94
N ALA A 306 25.73 -4.79 11.95
CA ALA A 306 25.17 -5.97 12.57
C ALA A 306 23.64 -5.84 12.65
N PRO A 307 22.89 -6.95 12.56
CA PRO A 307 21.43 -6.92 12.67
C PRO A 307 21.00 -6.48 14.08
N SER A 308 19.84 -5.82 14.22
CA SER A 308 19.28 -5.44 15.53
C SER A 308 19.23 -6.62 16.51
N ALA A 309 18.88 -7.81 16.01
CA ALA A 309 18.85 -9.05 16.77
C ALA A 309 20.18 -9.41 17.45
N PHE A 310 21.33 -8.96 16.94
CA PHE A 310 22.61 -9.12 17.62
C PHE A 310 22.63 -8.31 18.93
N PHE A 311 22.20 -7.06 18.88
CA PHE A 311 22.16 -6.19 20.06
C PHE A 311 21.16 -6.71 21.10
N GLU A 312 20.02 -7.23 20.65
CA GLU A 312 19.00 -7.80 21.52
C GLU A 312 19.41 -9.14 22.13
N LYS A 313 19.73 -10.13 21.28
CA LYS A 313 19.89 -11.53 21.70
C LYS A 313 21.30 -11.86 22.17
N VAL A 314 22.31 -11.15 21.65
CA VAL A 314 23.71 -11.38 22.00
C VAL A 314 24.15 -10.40 23.07
N LEU A 315 24.03 -9.08 22.83
CA LEU A 315 24.42 -8.09 23.84
C LEU A 315 23.39 -7.92 24.98
N GLY A 316 22.17 -8.45 24.83
CA GLY A 316 21.14 -8.42 25.87
C GLY A 316 20.46 -7.06 26.04
N LEU A 317 20.39 -6.25 24.98
CA LEU A 317 19.88 -4.88 25.03
C LEU A 317 18.38 -4.82 24.65
N ASP A 318 17.65 -3.85 25.21
CA ASP A 318 16.31 -3.50 24.72
C ASP A 318 16.47 -2.55 23.52
N VAL A 319 16.25 -3.08 22.31
CA VAL A 319 16.29 -2.32 21.06
C VAL A 319 14.87 -2.12 20.57
N ARG A 320 14.47 -0.86 20.42
CA ARG A 320 13.16 -0.49 19.87
C ARG A 320 13.34 0.43 18.68
N VAL A 321 12.75 0.04 17.57
CA VAL A 321 12.61 0.89 16.39
C VAL A 321 11.26 1.56 16.52
N MET A 322 11.27 2.87 16.72
CA MET A 322 10.07 3.69 16.73
C MET A 322 9.62 3.93 15.29
N GLU A 323 8.35 4.23 15.12
CA GLU A 323 7.72 4.42 13.80
C GLU A 323 8.33 5.58 13.01
N ASP A 324 8.88 6.59 13.72
CA ASP A 324 9.64 7.73 13.17
C ASP A 324 11.06 7.39 12.71
N GLY A 325 11.41 6.10 12.73
CA GLY A 325 12.76 5.65 12.42
C GLY A 325 13.77 6.00 13.52
N VAL A 326 13.35 6.47 14.69
CA VAL A 326 14.23 6.64 15.85
C VAL A 326 14.47 5.29 16.51
N ILE A 327 15.73 4.98 16.77
CA ILE A 327 16.10 3.75 17.46
C ILE A 327 16.44 4.05 18.91
N SER A 328 15.76 3.40 19.85
CA SER A 328 16.11 3.43 21.27
C SER A 328 16.85 2.16 21.66
N ILE A 329 17.99 2.31 22.33
CA ILE A 329 18.83 1.21 22.83
C ILE A 329 19.08 1.42 24.31
N LYS A 330 18.64 0.46 25.13
CA LYS A 330 18.77 0.48 26.59
C LYS A 330 19.44 -0.81 27.10
N GLU A 331 20.12 -0.70 28.25
CA GLU A 331 20.70 -1.84 28.99
C GLU A 331 19.66 -2.56 29.83
#